data_AF-A0A3A6N4A1-F1
#
_entry.id   AF-A0A3A6N4A1-F1
#
_cell.length_a   1.000
_cell.length_b   1.000
_cell.length_c   1.000
_cell.angle_alpha   90.00
_cell.angle_beta   90.00
_cell.angle_gamma   90.00
#
_symmetry.space_group_name_H-M   'P 1'
#
loop_
_entity.id
_entity.type
_entity.pdbx_description
1 polymer ?
#
loop_
_entity_poly.entity_id
_entity_poly.type
_entity_poly.pdbx_seq_one_letter_code
_entity_poly.pdbx_strand_id
1 'polypeptide(L)'
;MSTDDEEIRYLPYEEAVKIVSAIQEEEDIEQPNHRILTVYDQKDVELCWFDFDEVMAAVGPVSKENEKEMVSDYILHHLPDWILD
;
A
#
# COMPACT_ATOMS: atom_id res chain seq x y z
N MET A 1 10.91 -20.09 21.59
CA MET A 1 9.96 -19.73 20.52
C MET A 1 10.62 -18.59 19.80
N SER A 2 11.28 -18.87 18.68
CA SER A 2 11.83 -17.82 17.85
C SER A 2 10.64 -17.16 17.17
N THR A 3 10.32 -15.94 17.59
CA THR A 3 9.57 -15.02 16.74
C THR A 3 10.55 -14.65 15.65
N ASP A 4 10.51 -15.37 14.53
CA ASP A 4 11.17 -14.90 13.32
C ASP A 4 10.46 -13.59 12.95
N ASP A 5 11.02 -12.47 13.37
CA ASP A 5 10.79 -11.16 12.76
C ASP A 5 11.25 -11.31 11.31
N GLU A 6 10.39 -11.87 10.44
CA GLU A 6 10.59 -11.82 9.00
C GLU A 6 10.66 -10.33 8.65
N GLU A 7 11.88 -9.82 8.46
CA GLU A 7 12.11 -8.48 7.93
C GLU A 7 11.28 -8.38 6.64
N ILE A 8 10.23 -7.55 6.68
CA ILE A 8 9.39 -7.31 5.52
C ILE A 8 10.29 -6.76 4.42
N ARG A 9 10.37 -7.50 3.32
CA ARG A 9 11.11 -7.09 2.13
C ARG A 9 10.16 -6.38 1.19
N TYR A 10 10.66 -5.31 0.60
CA TYR A 10 9.91 -4.50 -0.35
C TYR A 10 10.47 -4.66 -1.75
N LEU A 11 9.59 -4.61 -2.74
CA LEU A 11 9.98 -4.58 -4.13
C LEU A 11 10.72 -3.28 -4.48
N PRO A 12 11.64 -3.31 -5.45
CA PRO A 12 12.13 -2.09 -6.05
C PRO A 12 10.99 -1.28 -6.65
N TYR A 13 11.03 0.05 -6.49
CA TYR A 13 10.01 0.96 -7.01
C TYR A 13 9.69 0.74 -8.50
N GLU A 14 10.73 0.54 -9.33
CA GLU A 14 10.57 0.30 -10.78
C GLU A 14 9.79 -0.98 -11.11
N GLU A 15 9.79 -1.95 -10.19
CA GLU A 15 9.02 -3.19 -10.31
C GLU A 15 7.60 -2.99 -9.81
N ALA A 16 7.43 -2.34 -8.66
CA ALA A 16 6.12 -1.98 -8.11
C ALA A 16 5.27 -1.20 -9.13
N VAL A 17 5.86 -0.20 -9.81
CA VAL A 17 5.17 0.60 -10.85
C VAL A 17 4.69 -0.24 -12.04
N LYS A 18 5.36 -1.35 -12.35
CA LYS A 18 4.95 -2.23 -13.46
C LYS A 18 3.81 -3.16 -13.05
N ILE A 19 3.72 -3.51 -11.77
CA ILE A 19 2.74 -4.46 -11.25
C ILE A 19 1.44 -3.75 -10.90
N VAL A 20 1.55 -2.65 -10.15
CA VAL A 20 0.40 -1.92 -9.62
C VAL A 20 -0.32 -1.20 -10.75
N SER A 21 -1.61 -1.49 -10.88
CA SER A 21 -2.50 -0.81 -11.82
C SER A 21 -3.32 0.28 -11.14
N ALA A 22 -3.77 0.02 -9.90
CA ALA A 22 -4.60 0.94 -9.16
C ALA A 22 -4.34 0.84 -7.65
N ILE A 23 -4.47 1.98 -6.99
CA ILE A 23 -4.57 2.09 -5.53
C ILE A 23 -5.92 2.74 -5.27
N GLN A 24 -6.80 2.03 -4.56
CA GLN A 24 -8.15 2.48 -4.27
C GLN A 24 -8.35 2.66 -2.77
N GLU A 25 -9.06 3.70 -2.40
CA GLU A 25 -9.47 3.91 -1.03
C GLU A 25 -10.82 3.23 -0.79
N GLU A 26 -10.85 2.32 0.18
CA GLU A 26 -12.00 1.47 0.48
C GLU A 26 -12.29 1.45 1.98
N GLU A 27 -13.49 1.05 2.37
CA GLU A 27 -13.81 0.77 3.78
C GLU A 27 -13.38 -0.66 4.11
N ASP A 28 -12.69 -0.83 5.23
CA ASP A 28 -12.32 -2.15 5.75
C ASP A 28 -13.60 -2.94 6.06
N ILE A 29 -13.74 -4.10 5.41
CA ILE A 29 -14.89 -4.99 5.56
C ILE A 29 -15.02 -5.56 6.99
N GLU A 30 -13.91 -5.63 7.74
CA GLU A 30 -13.86 -6.14 9.10
C GLU A 30 -14.07 -5.01 10.13
N GLN A 31 -13.74 -3.77 9.78
CA GLN A 31 -13.78 -2.61 10.68
C GLN A 31 -14.58 -1.43 10.10
N PRO A 32 -15.86 -1.29 10.50
CA PRO A 32 -16.69 -0.18 10.02
C PRO A 32 -16.10 1.19 10.35
N ASN A 33 -16.16 2.12 9.39
CA ASN A 33 -15.53 3.46 9.45
C ASN A 33 -14.00 3.47 9.48
N HIS A 34 -13.35 2.34 9.20
CA HIS A 34 -11.90 2.28 8.99
C HIS A 34 -11.61 2.25 7.49
N ARG A 35 -10.65 3.07 7.04
CA ARG A 35 -10.30 3.20 5.61
C ARG A 35 -8.99 2.48 5.36
N ILE A 36 -8.94 1.79 4.23
CA ILE A 36 -7.74 1.12 3.74
C ILE A 36 -7.44 1.57 2.31
N LEU A 37 -6.20 1.39 1.91
CA LEU A 37 -5.70 1.62 0.56
C LEU A 37 -5.40 0.26 -0.08
N THR A 38 -6.33 -0.22 -0.89
CA THR A 38 -6.26 -1.52 -1.56
C THR A 38 -5.47 -1.38 -2.86
N VAL A 39 -4.47 -2.24 -3.05
CA VAL A 39 -3.57 -2.24 -4.21
C VAL A 39 -3.97 -3.36 -5.16
N TYR A 40 -4.19 -3.01 -6.43
CA TYR A 40 -4.61 -3.94 -7.47
C TYR A 40 -3.56 -4.07 -8.57
N ASP A 41 -3.43 -5.27 -9.12
CA ASP A 41 -2.58 -5.56 -10.28
C ASP A 41 -3.26 -5.18 -11.61
N GLN A 42 -2.55 -5.38 -12.73
CA GLN A 42 -3.08 -5.14 -14.09
C GLN A 42 -4.25 -6.04 -14.49
N LYS A 43 -4.55 -7.09 -13.72
CA LYS A 43 -5.68 -8.00 -13.93
C LYS A 43 -6.84 -7.72 -12.97
N ASP A 44 -6.80 -6.59 -12.27
CA ASP A 44 -7.81 -6.19 -11.28
C ASP A 44 -7.88 -7.16 -10.08
N VAL A 45 -6.77 -7.81 -9.77
CA VAL A 45 -6.63 -8.70 -8.61
C VAL A 45 -6.02 -7.90 -7.46
N GLU A 46 -6.67 -7.98 -6.28
CA GLU A 46 -6.12 -7.43 -5.04
C GLU A 46 -4.81 -8.12 -4.69
N LEU A 47 -3.77 -7.31 -4.46
CA LEU A 47 -2.44 -7.76 -4.08
C LEU A 47 -2.21 -7.65 -2.57
N CYS A 48 -2.52 -6.46 -2.02
CA CYS A 48 -2.36 -6.15 -0.62
C CYS A 48 -3.16 -4.88 -0.26
N TRP A 49 -3.24 -4.57 1.03
CA TRP A 49 -3.86 -3.36 1.55
C TRP A 49 -2.92 -2.65 2.54
N PHE A 50 -3.11 -1.34 2.68
CA PHE A 50 -2.44 -0.52 3.68
C PHE A 50 -3.49 0.22 4.51
N ASP A 51 -3.21 0.39 5.81
CA ASP A 51 -4.02 1.23 6.68
C ASP A 51 -3.92 2.70 6.22
N PHE A 52 -5.06 3.35 6.01
CA PHE A 52 -5.09 4.73 5.53
C PHE A 52 -4.43 5.70 6.52
N ASP A 53 -4.74 5.58 7.81
CA ASP A 53 -4.25 6.50 8.84
C ASP A 53 -2.74 6.33 9.04
N GLU A 54 -2.23 5.11 8.97
CA GLU A 54 -0.79 4.84 9.03
C GLU A 54 -0.03 5.43 7.83
N VAL A 55 -0.55 5.25 6.61
CA VAL A 55 0.06 5.81 5.41
C VAL A 55 0.07 7.34 5.47
N MET A 56 -1.04 7.94 5.90
CA MET A 56 -1.14 9.40 6.05
C MET A 56 -0.18 9.92 7.13
N ALA A 57 0.00 9.18 8.23
CA ALA A 57 0.98 9.53 9.26
C ALA A 57 2.43 9.44 8.74
N ALA A 58 2.74 8.44 7.91
CA ALA A 58 4.06 8.24 7.34
C ALA A 58 4.42 9.28 6.25
N VAL A 59 3.46 9.60 5.37
CA VAL A 59 3.60 10.65 4.35
C VAL A 59 3.73 12.03 5.00
N GLY A 60 3.04 12.25 6.12
CA GLY A 60 3.07 13.50 6.87
C GLY A 60 2.21 14.60 6.23
N PRO A 61 2.35 15.86 6.69
CA PRO A 61 1.50 16.95 6.24
C PRO A 61 1.81 17.34 4.80
N VAL A 62 0.88 17.04 3.90
CA VAL A 62 0.94 17.37 2.46
C VAL A 62 -0.27 18.21 2.06
N SER A 63 -0.13 19.01 1.00
CA SER A 63 -1.28 19.70 0.42
C SER A 63 -2.23 18.67 -0.19
N LYS A 64 -3.55 18.94 -0.15
CA LYS A 64 -4.56 18.05 -0.77
C LYS A 64 -4.31 17.77 -2.26
N GLU A 65 -3.69 18.71 -2.96
CA GLU A 65 -3.33 18.57 -4.37
C GLU A 65 -2.23 17.53 -4.60
N ASN A 66 -1.33 17.35 -3.62
CA ASN A 66 -0.20 16.41 -3.70
C ASN A 66 -0.46 15.11 -2.94
N GLU A 67 -1.51 15.05 -2.11
CA GLU A 67 -1.81 13.93 -1.23
C GLU A 67 -1.85 12.60 -1.97
N LYS A 68 -2.60 12.55 -3.10
CA LYS A 68 -2.71 11.33 -3.91
C LYS A 68 -1.36 10.84 -4.45
N GLU A 69 -0.54 11.77 -4.93
CA GLU A 69 0.78 11.44 -5.51
C GLU A 69 1.71 10.91 -4.42
N MET A 70 1.76 11.59 -3.27
CA MET A 70 2.62 11.19 -2.15
C MET A 70 2.20 9.86 -1.52
N VAL A 71 0.90 9.62 -1.39
CA VAL A 71 0.36 8.34 -0.92
C VAL A 71 0.71 7.21 -1.89
N SER A 72 0.52 7.43 -3.20
CA SER A 72 0.86 6.43 -4.21
C SER A 72 2.37 6.14 -4.22
N ASP A 73 3.20 7.17 -4.13
CA ASP A 73 4.65 7.04 -4.07
C ASP A 73 5.11 6.27 -2.83
N TYR A 74 4.52 6.57 -1.67
CA TYR A 74 4.79 5.83 -0.43
C TYR A 74 4.47 4.34 -0.59
N ILE A 75 3.27 4.00 -1.09
CA ILE A 75 2.86 2.61 -1.29
C ILE A 75 3.80 1.88 -2.26
N LEU A 76 4.18 2.51 -3.37
CA LEU A 76 5.08 1.90 -4.35
C LEU A 76 6.50 1.65 -3.81
N HIS A 77 6.94 2.43 -2.82
CA HIS A 77 8.21 2.19 -2.11
C HIS A 77 8.11 1.14 -0.99
N HIS A 78 6.90 0.81 -0.56
CA HIS A 78 6.63 -0.12 0.55
C HIS A 78 5.80 -1.34 0.11
N LEU A 79 5.76 -1.62 -1.20
CA LEU A 79 5.04 -2.76 -1.72
C LEU A 79 5.81 -4.04 -1.36
N PRO A 80 5.23 -4.97 -0.59
CA PRO A 80 5.96 -6.13 -0.13
C PRO A 80 6.28 -7.09 -1.28
N ASP A 81 7.38 -7.84 -1.18
CA ASP A 81 7.80 -8.78 -2.23
C ASP A 81 6.95 -10.05 -2.32
N TRP A 82 6.28 -10.45 -1.23
CA TRP A 82 5.39 -11.60 -1.18
C TRP A 82 4.16 -11.49 -2.10
N ILE A 83 3.86 -10.31 -2.66
CA ILE A 83 2.77 -10.17 -3.65
C ILE A 83 3.06 -10.93 -4.95
N LEU A 84 4.29 -11.38 -5.15
CA LEU A 84 4.74 -12.14 -6.31
C LEU A 84 4.60 -13.66 -6.15
N ASP A 85 4.29 -14.13 -4.94
CA ASP A 85 4.15 -15.56 -4.60
C ASP A 85 2.75 -16.12 -4.96
#